data_AF-A0A2P9JY59-F1
#
_entry.id   AF-A0A2P9JY59-F1
#
_cell.length_a   1.000
_cell.length_b   1.000
_cell.length_c   1.000
_cell.angle_alpha   90.00
_cell.angle_beta   90.00
_cell.angle_gamma   90.00
#
_symmetry.space_group_name_H-M   'P 1'
#
loop_
_entity.id
_entity.type
_entity.pdbx_description
1 polymer ?
#
loop_
_entity_poly.entity_id
_entity_poly.type
_entity_poly.pdbx_seq_one_letter_code
_entity_poly.pdbx_strand_id
1 'polypeptide(L)'
;MEGMRKFFDSNTFILKLSGMWWFLKRSNSEYKHVFYGIFCILISQLYYLPSEWYRLKDIYTDFDSLINQLGMLLTHQLGMFKLLNVFLRRNRILNMLETFQNTFEFESCGKFKPQQIIASHREVAKNAITLYFMLACCVPITATISTAIQLGKVSSEEFNKGREICDNILPYYIV
;
A
#
# COMPACT_ATOMS: atom_id res chain seq x y z
N MET A 1 -27.11 -18.75 2.54
CA MET A 1 -26.67 -17.47 1.90
C MET A 1 -25.96 -16.42 2.79
N GLU A 2 -25.67 -16.66 4.09
CA GLU A 2 -24.95 -15.66 4.92
C GLU A 2 -23.45 -15.98 5.15
N GLY A 3 -23.04 -17.24 4.95
CA GLY A 3 -21.67 -17.71 5.24
C GLY A 3 -20.60 -17.24 4.24
N MET A 4 -20.98 -17.00 2.98
CA MET A 4 -20.02 -16.69 1.90
C MET A 4 -19.71 -15.20 1.73
N ARG A 5 -20.65 -14.30 2.11
CA ARG A 5 -20.31 -12.90 2.39
C ARG A 5 -19.16 -12.83 3.41
N LYS A 6 -19.22 -13.69 4.43
CA LYS A 6 -18.22 -13.76 5.51
C LYS A 6 -16.85 -14.26 5.05
N PHE A 7 -16.76 -15.03 3.96
CA PHE A 7 -15.48 -15.53 3.43
C PHE A 7 -14.65 -14.41 2.78
N PHE A 8 -15.27 -13.59 1.94
CA PHE A 8 -14.59 -12.46 1.28
C PHE A 8 -14.55 -11.19 2.15
N ASP A 9 -15.08 -11.23 3.37
CA ASP A 9 -15.13 -10.04 4.22
C ASP A 9 -13.72 -9.55 4.61
N SER A 10 -12.74 -10.44 4.80
CA SER A 10 -11.36 -10.03 5.08
C SER A 10 -10.72 -9.36 3.86
N ASN A 11 -10.95 -9.89 2.65
CA ASN A 11 -10.47 -9.29 1.40
C ASN A 11 -11.16 -7.94 1.14
N THR A 12 -12.46 -7.88 1.38
CA THR A 12 -13.27 -6.66 1.36
C THR A 12 -12.73 -5.62 2.34
N PHE A 13 -12.34 -6.04 3.55
CA PHE A 13 -11.74 -5.17 4.56
C PHE A 13 -10.38 -4.63 4.11
N ILE A 14 -9.50 -5.48 3.55
CA ILE A 14 -8.22 -5.05 2.96
C ILE A 14 -8.46 -4.01 1.86
N LEU A 15 -9.41 -4.27 0.95
CA LEU A 15 -9.74 -3.35 -0.15
C LEU A 15 -10.29 -2.01 0.33
N LYS A 16 -11.02 -2.01 1.46
CA LYS A 16 -11.48 -0.78 2.12
C LYS A 16 -10.31 0.00 2.71
N LEU A 17 -9.42 -0.69 3.45
CA LEU A 17 -8.21 -0.08 4.02
C LEU A 17 -7.29 0.49 2.94
N SER A 18 -7.11 -0.22 1.83
CA SER A 18 -6.26 0.24 0.72
C SER A 18 -6.91 1.32 -0.15
N GLY A 19 -8.14 1.76 0.16
CA GLY A 19 -8.87 2.73 -0.66
C GLY A 19 -9.28 2.21 -2.04
N MET A 20 -9.18 0.91 -2.29
CA MET A 20 -9.54 0.26 -3.55
C MET A 20 -10.99 -0.23 -3.60
N TRP A 21 -11.73 -0.10 -2.50
CA TRP A 21 -13.10 -0.61 -2.37
C TRP A 21 -14.06 -0.06 -3.43
N TRP A 22 -13.91 1.19 -3.84
CA TRP A 22 -14.75 1.81 -4.85
C TRP A 22 -14.61 1.15 -6.24
N PHE A 23 -13.48 0.50 -6.54
CA PHE A 23 -13.29 -0.21 -7.81
C PHE A 23 -14.18 -1.45 -7.94
N LEU A 24 -14.61 -2.02 -6.81
CA LEU A 24 -15.37 -3.26 -6.75
C LEU A 24 -16.83 -3.04 -6.31
N LYS A 25 -17.28 -1.80 -6.17
CA LYS A 25 -18.68 -1.48 -5.88
C LYS A 25 -19.41 -1.16 -7.18
N ARG A 26 -20.53 -1.84 -7.44
CA ARG A 26 -21.37 -1.62 -8.64
C ARG A 26 -22.23 -0.34 -8.56
N SER A 27 -22.34 0.27 -7.37
CA SER A 27 -23.17 1.47 -7.14
C SER A 27 -22.34 2.76 -7.10
N ASN A 28 -22.81 3.79 -7.82
CA ASN A 28 -22.18 5.11 -8.00
C ASN A 28 -22.15 6.01 -6.75
N SER A 29 -22.66 5.56 -5.60
CA SER A 29 -23.13 6.48 -4.55
C SER A 29 -22.08 7.02 -3.56
N GLU A 30 -20.78 6.78 -3.72
CA GLU A 30 -19.79 7.23 -2.74
C GLU A 30 -18.57 7.90 -3.39
N TYR A 31 -18.80 9.06 -4.01
CA TYR A 31 -17.78 9.95 -4.56
C TYR A 31 -16.60 10.19 -3.59
N LYS A 32 -16.84 10.16 -2.27
CA LYS A 32 -15.81 10.26 -1.23
C LYS A 32 -14.77 9.13 -1.32
N HIS A 33 -15.18 7.90 -1.58
CA HIS A 33 -14.25 6.77 -1.70
C HIS A 33 -13.51 6.78 -3.03
N VAL A 34 -14.15 7.25 -4.10
CA VAL A 34 -13.49 7.45 -5.40
C VAL A 34 -12.39 8.51 -5.27
N PHE A 35 -12.72 9.66 -4.67
CA PHE A 35 -11.76 10.74 -4.43
C PHE A 35 -10.60 10.27 -3.53
N TYR A 36 -10.91 9.57 -2.43
CA TYR A 36 -9.89 9.00 -1.54
C TYR A 36 -8.97 8.02 -2.29
N GLY A 37 -9.52 7.10 -3.09
CA GLY A 37 -8.72 6.16 -3.85
C GLY A 37 -7.87 6.81 -4.94
N ILE A 38 -8.40 7.81 -5.65
CA ILE A 38 -7.63 8.62 -6.61
C ILE A 38 -6.49 9.34 -5.89
N PHE A 39 -6.78 9.99 -4.77
CA PHE A 39 -5.78 10.67 -3.95
C PHE A 39 -4.66 9.72 -3.49
N CYS A 40 -5.03 8.53 -2.99
CA CYS A 40 -4.06 7.50 -2.61
C CYS A 40 -3.19 7.08 -3.81
N ILE A 41 -3.76 6.86 -4.99
CA ILE A 41 -3.00 6.47 -6.20
C ILE A 41 -2.08 7.61 -6.65
N LEU A 42 -2.57 8.86 -6.69
CA LEU A 42 -1.80 10.02 -7.09
C LEU A 42 -0.58 10.22 -6.17
N ILE A 43 -0.78 10.22 -4.86
CA ILE A 43 0.31 10.43 -3.90
C ILE A 43 1.26 9.24 -3.86
N SER A 44 0.74 8.02 -3.70
CA SER A 44 1.60 6.86 -3.45
C SER A 44 2.34 6.39 -4.70
N GLN A 45 1.84 6.69 -5.90
CA GLN A 45 2.40 6.10 -7.11
C GLN A 45 2.87 7.13 -8.13
N LEU A 46 2.08 8.18 -8.40
CA LEU A 46 2.48 9.16 -9.42
C LEU A 46 3.54 10.14 -8.93
N TYR A 47 3.55 10.45 -7.63
CA TYR A 47 4.61 11.26 -7.05
C TYR A 47 5.85 10.42 -6.70
N TYR A 48 5.62 9.26 -6.07
CA TYR A 48 6.71 8.46 -5.51
C TYR A 48 7.53 7.72 -6.58
N LEU A 49 6.89 7.13 -7.61
CA LEU A 49 7.60 6.34 -8.61
C LEU A 49 8.63 7.16 -9.43
N PRO A 50 8.31 8.38 -9.92
CA PRO A 50 9.31 9.23 -10.58
C PRO A 50 10.45 9.64 -9.64
N SER A 51 10.16 9.84 -8.35
CA SER A 51 11.21 10.15 -7.37
C SER A 51 12.19 9.00 -7.19
N GLU A 52 11.73 7.75 -7.21
CA GLU A 52 12.63 6.58 -7.17
C GLU A 52 13.46 6.44 -8.44
N TRP A 53 12.88 6.70 -9.61
CA TRP A 53 13.63 6.75 -10.87
C TRP A 53 14.72 7.81 -10.86
N TYR A 54 14.44 8.98 -10.26
CA TYR A 54 15.43 10.03 -10.11
C TYR A 54 16.57 9.59 -9.20
N ARG A 55 16.27 9.02 -8.01
CA ARG A 55 17.28 8.52 -7.06
C ARG A 55 18.19 7.46 -7.67
N LEU A 56 17.69 6.66 -8.61
CA LEU A 56 18.50 5.64 -9.28
C LEU A 56 19.67 6.25 -10.07
N LYS A 57 19.54 7.50 -10.55
CA LYS A 57 20.61 8.22 -11.25
C LYS A 57 21.74 8.67 -10.33
N ASP A 58 21.50 8.79 -9.03
CA ASP A 58 22.50 9.27 -8.07
C ASP A 58 23.25 8.12 -7.37
N ILE A 59 22.69 6.90 -7.41
CA ILE A 59 23.16 5.74 -6.63
C ILE A 59 24.01 4.76 -7.48
N TYR A 60 24.19 5.01 -8.78
CA TYR A 60 24.88 4.07 -9.69
C TYR A 60 26.34 3.76 -9.33
N THR A 61 26.96 4.55 -8.45
CA THR A 61 28.34 4.36 -8.01
C THR A 61 28.51 3.26 -6.96
N ASP A 62 27.46 2.91 -6.24
CA ASP A 62 27.47 1.82 -5.24
C ASP A 62 26.53 0.69 -5.68
N PHE A 63 27.12 -0.46 -5.99
CA PHE A 63 26.41 -1.61 -6.54
C PHE A 63 25.39 -2.20 -5.56
N ASP A 64 25.73 -2.26 -4.27
CA ASP A 64 24.85 -2.83 -3.25
C ASP A 64 23.62 -1.93 -3.04
N SER A 65 23.84 -0.62 -2.94
CA SER A 65 22.76 0.37 -2.90
C SER A 65 21.91 0.37 -4.17
N LEU A 66 22.54 0.18 -5.34
CA LEU A 66 21.84 0.09 -6.62
C LEU A 66 20.90 -1.12 -6.67
N ILE A 67 21.35 -2.31 -6.26
CA ILE A 67 20.52 -3.52 -6.22
C ILE A 67 19.33 -3.31 -5.28
N ASN A 68 19.56 -2.78 -4.09
CA ASN A 68 18.49 -2.53 -3.11
C ASN A 68 17.45 -1.54 -3.66
N GLN A 69 17.91 -0.45 -4.28
CA GLN A 69 17.02 0.55 -4.88
C GLN A 69 16.25 0.00 -6.09
N LEU A 70 16.89 -0.84 -6.91
CA LEU A 70 16.25 -1.51 -8.05
C LEU A 70 15.15 -2.48 -7.57
N GLY A 71 15.41 -3.23 -6.49
CA GLY A 71 14.43 -4.13 -5.88
C GLY A 71 13.18 -3.40 -5.38
N MET A 72 13.37 -2.24 -4.74
CA MET A 72 12.26 -1.37 -4.33
C MET A 72 11.49 -0.84 -5.53
N LEU A 73 12.19 -0.31 -6.54
CA LEU A 73 11.58 0.21 -7.76
C LEU A 73 10.72 -0.85 -8.48
N LEU A 74 11.26 -2.06 -8.65
CA LEU A 74 10.53 -3.18 -9.27
C LEU A 74 9.30 -3.57 -8.46
N THR A 75 9.38 -3.53 -7.13
CA THR A 75 8.25 -3.82 -6.25
C THR A 75 7.12 -2.80 -6.43
N HIS A 76 7.45 -1.51 -6.50
CA HIS A 76 6.46 -0.45 -6.75
C HIS A 76 5.88 -0.50 -8.17
N GLN A 77 6.70 -0.78 -9.18
CA GLN A 77 6.22 -1.02 -10.54
C GLN A 77 5.25 -2.20 -10.63
N LEU A 78 5.56 -3.31 -9.95
CA LEU A 78 4.66 -4.47 -9.88
C LEU A 78 3.36 -4.13 -9.15
N GLY A 79 3.44 -3.31 -8.08
CA GLY A 79 2.27 -2.76 -7.40
C GLY A 79 1.37 -1.96 -8.35
N MET A 80 1.96 -1.07 -9.15
CA MET A 80 1.26 -0.31 -10.18
C MET A 80 0.60 -1.21 -11.23
N PHE A 81 1.34 -2.19 -11.74
CA PHE A 81 0.80 -3.13 -12.72
C PHE A 81 -0.39 -3.93 -12.17
N LYS A 82 -0.32 -4.36 -10.90
CA LYS A 82 -1.43 -5.04 -10.22
C LYS A 82 -2.64 -4.11 -10.10
N LEU A 83 -2.43 -2.86 -9.69
CA LEU A 83 -3.51 -1.88 -9.55
C LEU A 83 -4.19 -1.59 -10.90
N LEU A 84 -3.41 -1.38 -11.96
CA LEU A 84 -3.92 -1.22 -13.33
C LEU A 84 -4.69 -2.46 -13.80
N ASN A 85 -4.18 -3.67 -13.54
CA ASN A 85 -4.91 -4.89 -13.90
C ASN A 85 -6.24 -5.01 -13.18
N VAL A 86 -6.29 -4.68 -11.89
CA VAL A 86 -7.54 -4.67 -11.12
C VAL A 86 -8.52 -3.67 -11.72
N PHE A 87 -8.05 -2.48 -12.12
CA PHE A 87 -8.88 -1.48 -12.78
C PHE A 87 -9.43 -1.96 -14.13
N LEU A 88 -8.55 -2.41 -15.03
CA LEU A 88 -8.90 -2.84 -16.37
C LEU A 88 -9.80 -4.08 -16.38
N ARG A 89 -9.59 -5.00 -15.43
CA ARG A 89 -10.33 -6.27 -15.33
C ARG A 89 -11.44 -6.24 -14.28
N ARG A 90 -11.82 -5.08 -13.75
CA ARG A 90 -12.76 -4.98 -12.62
C ARG A 90 -14.04 -5.78 -12.82
N ASN A 91 -14.65 -5.69 -14.01
CA ASN A 91 -15.92 -6.35 -14.29
C ASN A 91 -15.77 -7.88 -14.28
N ARG A 92 -14.64 -8.38 -14.79
CA ARG A 92 -14.34 -9.82 -14.76
C ARG A 92 -14.10 -10.30 -13.33
N ILE A 93 -13.41 -9.52 -12.51
CA ILE A 93 -13.19 -9.82 -11.09
C ILE A 93 -14.52 -9.84 -10.33
N LEU A 94 -15.41 -8.88 -10.59
CA LEU A 94 -16.74 -8.85 -9.98
C LEU A 94 -17.58 -10.05 -10.37
N ASN A 95 -17.60 -10.42 -11.64
CA ASN A 95 -18.32 -11.60 -12.11
C ASN A 95 -17.77 -12.89 -11.49
N MET A 96 -16.44 -12.99 -11.34
CA MET A 96 -15.82 -14.11 -10.63
C MET A 96 -16.25 -14.15 -9.16
N LEU A 97 -16.20 -13.01 -8.45
CA LEU A 97 -16.62 -12.91 -7.05
C LEU A 97 -18.09 -13.31 -6.88
N GLU A 98 -18.98 -12.84 -7.76
CA GLU A 98 -20.40 -13.19 -7.75
C GLU A 98 -20.63 -14.69 -8.02
N THR A 99 -19.88 -15.27 -8.97
CA THR A 99 -19.95 -16.70 -9.29
C THR A 99 -19.49 -17.54 -8.10
N PHE A 100 -18.32 -17.22 -7.53
CA PHE A 100 -17.81 -17.91 -6.35
C PHE A 100 -18.80 -17.78 -5.18
N GLN A 101 -19.40 -16.61 -4.97
CA GLN A 101 -20.40 -16.36 -3.93
C GLN A 101 -21.62 -17.29 -4.00
N ASN A 102 -22.06 -17.64 -5.21
CA ASN A 102 -23.27 -18.45 -5.41
C ASN A 102 -22.99 -19.97 -5.49
N THR A 103 -21.76 -20.40 -5.79
CA THR A 103 -21.46 -21.82 -6.06
C THR A 103 -20.91 -22.60 -4.85
N PHE A 104 -20.23 -21.95 -3.90
CA PHE A 104 -19.62 -22.65 -2.76
C PHE A 104 -20.44 -22.53 -1.48
N GLU A 105 -21.54 -23.29 -1.37
CA GLU A 105 -22.08 -23.62 -0.05
C GLU A 105 -21.30 -24.83 0.49
N PHE A 106 -20.43 -24.61 1.47
CA PHE A 106 -19.69 -25.71 2.10
C PHE A 106 -20.68 -26.63 2.83
N GLU A 107 -20.88 -27.83 2.30
CA GLU A 107 -21.67 -28.86 2.98
C GLU A 107 -21.03 -29.23 4.32
N SER A 108 -21.86 -29.32 5.34
CA SER A 108 -21.43 -29.75 6.67
C SER A 108 -21.39 -31.27 6.68
N CYS A 109 -20.21 -31.87 6.81
CA CYS A 109 -20.09 -33.33 6.84
C CYS A 109 -19.86 -33.80 8.28
N GLY A 110 -20.93 -34.29 8.93
CA GLY A 110 -20.90 -34.80 10.30
C GLY A 110 -20.47 -33.76 11.33
N LYS A 111 -19.33 -33.98 12.00
CA LYS A 111 -18.76 -33.05 13.00
C LYS A 111 -17.99 -31.88 12.37
N PHE A 112 -17.66 -31.96 11.08
CA PHE A 112 -16.94 -30.89 10.39
C PHE A 112 -17.91 -29.78 10.00
N LYS A 113 -17.84 -28.66 10.73
CA LYS A 113 -18.64 -27.44 10.50
C LYS A 113 -17.72 -26.34 9.95
N PRO A 114 -17.41 -26.33 8.64
CA PRO A 114 -16.44 -25.42 8.04
C PRO A 114 -16.79 -23.94 8.27
N GLN A 115 -18.09 -23.62 8.35
CA GLN A 115 -18.54 -22.26 8.65
C GLN A 115 -18.08 -21.75 10.03
N GLN A 116 -18.02 -22.63 11.05
CA GLN A 116 -17.56 -22.25 12.39
C GLN A 116 -16.05 -22.06 12.43
N ILE A 117 -15.30 -22.90 11.70
CA ILE A 117 -13.84 -22.80 11.57
C ILE A 117 -13.46 -21.51 10.85
N ILE A 118 -14.13 -21.21 9.73
CA ILE A 118 -13.90 -19.96 8.99
C ILE A 118 -14.23 -18.74 9.88
N ALA A 119 -15.32 -18.81 10.66
CA ALA A 119 -15.70 -17.72 11.55
C ALA A 119 -14.68 -17.48 12.68
N SER A 120 -14.09 -18.52 13.28
CA SER A 120 -13.10 -18.37 14.35
C SER A 120 -11.77 -17.82 13.86
N HIS A 121 -11.29 -18.26 12.69
CA HIS A 121 -10.04 -17.76 12.11
C HIS A 121 -10.16 -16.35 11.50
N ARG A 122 -11.39 -15.88 11.27
CA ARG A 122 -11.64 -14.58 10.65
C ARG A 122 -11.19 -13.40 11.50
N GLU A 123 -11.50 -13.39 12.79
CA GLU A 123 -11.11 -12.30 13.68
C GLU A 123 -9.59 -12.25 13.85
N VAL A 124 -8.94 -13.42 13.92
CA VAL A 124 -7.47 -13.51 13.92
C VAL A 124 -6.90 -12.93 12.63
N ALA A 125 -7.46 -13.28 11.47
CA ALA A 125 -7.01 -12.75 10.18
C ALA A 125 -7.18 -11.22 10.09
N LYS A 126 -8.34 -10.67 10.50
CA LYS A 126 -8.56 -9.22 10.52
C LYS A 126 -7.58 -8.49 11.44
N ASN A 127 -7.34 -9.02 12.63
CA ASN A 127 -6.39 -8.42 13.57
C ASN A 127 -4.97 -8.46 13.01
N ALA A 128 -4.56 -9.59 12.42
CA ALA A 128 -3.25 -9.71 11.77
C ALA A 128 -3.09 -8.73 10.60
N ILE A 129 -4.11 -8.59 9.75
CA ILE A 129 -4.12 -7.61 8.65
C ILE A 129 -4.02 -6.19 9.18
N THR A 130 -4.80 -5.85 10.22
CA THR A 130 -4.80 -4.51 10.82
C THR A 130 -3.43 -4.20 11.43
N LEU A 131 -2.85 -5.14 12.17
CA LEU A 131 -1.52 -5.01 12.73
C LEU A 131 -0.45 -4.82 11.64
N TYR A 132 -0.53 -5.62 10.57
CA TYR A 132 0.36 -5.48 9.41
C TYR A 132 0.26 -4.07 8.79
N PHE A 133 -0.95 -3.56 8.56
CA PHE A 133 -1.15 -2.22 8.03
C PHE A 133 -0.60 -1.14 8.97
N MET A 134 -0.80 -1.27 10.28
CA MET A 134 -0.27 -0.34 11.27
C MET A 134 1.28 -0.31 11.23
N LEU A 135 1.92 -1.48 11.20
CA LEU A 135 3.37 -1.60 11.09
C LEU A 135 3.89 -1.05 9.75
N ALA A 136 3.19 -1.30 8.65
CA ALA A 136 3.54 -0.76 7.35
C ALA A 136 3.48 0.78 7.32
N CYS A 137 2.49 1.38 8.00
CA CYS A 137 2.39 2.84 8.15
C CYS A 137 3.48 3.44 9.06
N CYS A 138 4.08 2.65 9.97
CA CYS A 138 5.18 3.15 10.81
C CYS A 138 6.43 3.48 9.99
N VAL A 139 6.72 2.73 8.92
CA VAL A 139 7.93 2.92 8.09
C VAL A 139 8.05 4.32 7.48
N PRO A 140 7.03 4.87 6.78
CA PRO A 140 7.12 6.24 6.26
C PRO A 140 7.15 7.27 7.39
N ILE A 141 6.47 7.04 8.51
CA ILE A 141 6.49 7.95 9.67
C ILE A 141 7.92 8.04 10.24
N THR A 142 8.58 6.91 10.49
CA THR A 142 9.96 6.91 10.99
C THR A 142 10.92 7.56 10.00
N ALA A 143 10.75 7.32 8.69
CA ALA A 143 11.53 7.99 7.66
C ALA A 143 11.34 9.53 7.72
N THR A 144 10.10 10.01 7.82
CA THR A 144 9.83 11.46 7.92
C THR A 144 10.41 12.10 9.18
N ILE A 145 10.32 11.41 10.33
CA ILE A 145 10.92 11.88 11.58
C ILE A 145 12.45 11.94 11.46
N SER A 146 13.07 10.92 10.86
CA SER A 146 14.51 10.89 10.63
C SER A 146 14.97 12.07 9.78
N THR A 147 14.28 12.32 8.65
CA THR A 147 14.57 13.46 7.77
C THR A 147 14.37 14.79 8.51
N ALA A 148 13.32 14.94 9.31
CA ALA A 148 13.07 16.16 10.08
C ALA A 148 14.17 16.44 11.12
N ILE A 149 14.65 15.41 11.82
CA ILE A 149 15.77 15.52 12.77
C ILE A 149 17.06 15.92 12.05
N GLN A 150 17.35 15.32 10.89
CA GLN A 150 18.54 15.65 10.10
C GLN A 150 18.50 17.10 9.61
N LEU A 151 17.36 17.56 9.07
CA LEU A 151 17.18 18.96 8.65
C LEU A 151 17.33 19.93 9.83
N GLY A 152 16.80 19.59 11.00
CA GLY A 152 16.97 20.38 12.22
C GLY A 152 18.43 20.50 12.67
N LYS A 153 19.23 19.44 12.50
CA LYS A 153 20.68 19.46 12.79
C LYS A 153 21.45 20.31 11.78
N VAL A 154 21.19 20.14 10.48
CA VAL A 154 21.82 20.94 9.42
C VAL A 154 21.49 22.42 9.58
N SER A 155 20.23 22.77 9.89
CA SER A 155 19.83 24.17 10.15
C SER A 155 20.53 24.78 11.36
N SER A 156 20.92 23.98 12.36
CA SER A 156 21.66 24.44 13.55
C SER A 156 23.16 24.62 13.26
N GLU A 157 23.74 23.76 12.43
CA GLU A 157 25.14 23.85 12.00
C GLU A 157 25.37 24.96 10.97
N GLU A 158 24.43 25.19 10.05
CA GLU A 158 24.47 26.30 9.09
C GLU A 158 24.26 27.66 9.77
N PHE A 159 23.47 27.75 10.85
CA PHE A 159 23.36 28.99 11.63
C PHE A 159 24.68 29.38 12.31
N ASN A 160 25.56 28.42 12.59
CA ASN A 160 26.91 28.66 13.11
C ASN A 160 27.95 28.92 12.01
N LYS A 161 27.68 28.54 10.75
CA LYS A 161 28.57 28.73 9.58
C LYS A 161 28.08 29.74 8.55
N GLY A 162 26.98 30.44 8.82
CA GLY A 162 26.22 31.31 7.91
C GLY A 162 26.92 32.59 7.41
N ARG A 163 28.22 32.55 7.15
CA ARG A 163 28.92 33.63 6.44
C ARG A 163 29.67 33.19 5.17
N GLU A 164 29.75 31.90 4.81
CA GLU A 164 30.58 31.49 3.65
C GLU A 164 29.96 30.49 2.64
N ILE A 165 28.76 29.93 2.85
CA ILE A 165 28.31 28.77 2.03
C ILE A 165 26.92 29.01 1.43
N CYS A 166 26.72 30.09 0.68
CA CYS A 166 25.48 30.29 -0.07
C CYS A 166 25.49 29.68 -1.48
N ASP A 167 26.61 29.10 -1.95
CA ASP A 167 26.73 28.69 -3.36
C ASP A 167 26.76 27.17 -3.63
N ASN A 168 26.80 26.28 -2.62
CA ASN A 168 27.20 24.87 -2.87
C ASN A 168 26.33 23.74 -2.30
N ILE A 169 25.14 23.98 -1.77
CA ILE A 169 24.35 22.89 -1.16
C ILE A 169 23.18 22.50 -2.06
N LEU A 170 23.43 21.56 -2.98
CA LEU A 170 22.41 20.64 -3.46
C LEU A 170 22.09 19.62 -2.35
N PRO A 171 20.81 19.29 -2.10
CA PRO A 171 20.43 18.42 -1.01
C PRO A 171 20.72 16.96 -1.39
N TYR A 172 21.88 16.45 -0.97
CA TYR A 172 22.20 15.03 -1.09
C TYR A 172 22.55 14.42 0.27
N TYR A 173 22.17 13.14 0.37
CA TYR A 173 22.49 12.12 1.38
C TYR A 173 21.51 11.93 2.55
N ILE A 174 20.69 10.89 2.38
CA ILE A 174 20.34 9.93 3.43
C ILE A 174 21.29 8.73 3.21
N VAL A 175 22.15 8.45 4.18
CA VAL A 175 22.79 7.13 4.38
C VAL A 175 21.92 6.36 5.37
#